data_AF-A0A416VT97-F1
#
_entry.id   AF-A0A416VT97-F1
#
_cell.length_a   1.000
_cell.length_b   1.000
_cell.length_c   1.000
_cell.angle_alpha   90.00
_cell.angle_beta   90.00
_cell.angle_gamma   90.00
#
_symmetry.space_group_name_H-M   'P 1'
#
loop_
_entity.id
_entity.type
_entity.pdbx_description
1 polymer ?
#
loop_
_entity_poly.entity_id
_entity_poly.type
_entity_poly.pdbx_seq_one_letter_code
_entity_poly.pdbx_strand_id
1 'polypeptide(L)'
;MAAFNLKNWLGENRELVISKYNDLTNERFYDGVTLKVFMLEVMNLMSQFKSAKMCANMLPTMIGNVYFEHSRVFAEDKVTDALREKHEGTAYMALV
;
A
#
# COMPACT_ATOMS: atom_id res chain seq x y z
N MET A 1 -19.81 -23.62 -20.04
CA MET A 1 -18.76 -23.10 -19.13
C MET A 1 -19.07 -21.65 -18.85
N ALA A 2 -19.20 -21.25 -17.59
CA ALA A 2 -19.37 -19.84 -17.25
C ALA A 2 -18.09 -19.07 -17.59
N ALA A 3 -18.21 -17.94 -18.27
CA ALA A 3 -17.06 -17.06 -18.52
C ALA A 3 -16.52 -16.54 -17.18
N PHE A 4 -15.20 -16.52 -17.03
CA PHE A 4 -14.57 -15.99 -15.83
C PHE A 4 -14.95 -14.51 -15.63
N ASN A 5 -15.36 -14.17 -14.41
CA ASN A 5 -15.71 -12.81 -14.04
C ASN A 5 -14.85 -12.36 -12.85
N LEU A 6 -13.94 -11.42 -13.11
CA LEU A 6 -13.02 -10.90 -12.10
C LEU A 6 -13.73 -10.26 -10.91
N LYS A 7 -14.81 -9.51 -11.16
CA LYS A 7 -15.58 -8.83 -10.10
C LYS A 7 -16.21 -9.84 -9.14
N ASN A 8 -16.79 -10.92 -9.67
CA ASN A 8 -17.36 -11.99 -8.85
C ASN A 8 -16.26 -12.71 -8.06
N TRP A 9 -15.13 -13.03 -8.70
CA TRP A 9 -14.00 -13.68 -8.06
C TRP A 9 -13.41 -12.83 -6.92
N LEU A 10 -13.21 -11.52 -7.14
CA LEU A 10 -12.78 -10.60 -6.08
C LEU A 10 -13.82 -10.46 -4.97
N GLY A 11 -15.12 -10.53 -5.31
CA GLY A 11 -16.20 -10.57 -4.34
C GLY A 11 -16.13 -11.79 -3.42
N GLU A 12 -15.85 -12.97 -3.98
CA GLU A 12 -15.65 -14.22 -3.24
C GLU A 12 -14.37 -14.19 -2.38
N ASN A 13 -13.35 -13.46 -2.81
CA ASN A 13 -12.04 -13.37 -2.14
C ASN A 13 -11.85 -12.06 -1.37
N ARG A 14 -12.92 -11.30 -1.11
CA ARG A 14 -12.86 -9.95 -0.52
C ARG A 14 -12.17 -9.90 0.84
N GLU A 15 -12.38 -10.92 1.68
CA GLU A 15 -11.84 -10.96 3.04
C GLU A 15 -10.31 -11.06 3.03
N LEU A 16 -9.75 -11.75 2.02
CA LEU A 16 -8.30 -11.80 1.83
C LEU A 16 -7.72 -10.42 1.50
N VAL A 17 -8.38 -9.69 0.60
CA VAL A 17 -7.97 -8.34 0.18
C VAL A 17 -8.09 -7.36 1.36
N ILE A 18 -9.18 -7.44 2.12
CA ILE A 18 -9.42 -6.60 3.31
C ILE A 18 -8.39 -6.89 4.41
N SER A 19 -8.13 -8.18 4.70
CA SER A 19 -7.12 -8.55 5.70
C SER A 19 -5.76 -7.98 5.34
N LYS A 20 -5.35 -8.08 4.06
CA LYS A 20 -4.09 -7.54 3.59
C LYS A 20 -4.05 -6.01 3.67
N TYR A 21 -5.13 -5.35 3.26
CA TYR A 21 -5.25 -3.90 3.43
C TYR A 21 -5.07 -3.48 4.89
N ASN A 22 -5.73 -4.15 5.83
CA ASN A 22 -5.62 -3.85 7.26
C ASN A 22 -4.19 -4.05 7.78
N ASP A 23 -3.52 -5.15 7.38
CA ASP A 23 -2.12 -5.41 7.73
C ASP A 23 -1.24 -4.22 7.30
N LEU A 24 -1.38 -3.78 6.05
CA LEU A 24 -0.58 -2.71 5.44
C LEU A 24 -0.88 -1.33 6.02
N THR A 25 -2.14 -1.03 6.36
CA THR A 25 -2.49 0.26 6.99
C THR A 25 -1.90 0.46 8.37
N ASN A 26 -1.45 -0.60 9.04
CA ASN A 26 -0.74 -0.51 10.31
C ASN A 26 0.75 -0.20 10.13
N GLU A 27 1.26 -0.18 8.90
CA GLU A 27 2.67 0.08 8.62
C GLU A 27 2.95 1.58 8.55
N ARG A 28 4.08 2.01 9.13
CA ARG A 28 4.48 3.42 9.21
C ARG A 28 4.71 4.11 7.85
N PHE A 29 5.01 3.34 6.82
CA PHE A 29 5.42 3.88 5.52
C PHE A 29 4.26 4.01 4.53
N TYR A 30 3.09 3.47 4.85
CA TYR A 30 1.93 3.50 3.98
C TYR A 30 1.18 4.83 4.16
N ASP A 31 1.14 5.64 3.10
CA ASP A 31 0.46 6.96 3.01
C ASP A 31 -1.08 6.83 2.99
N GLY A 32 -1.60 5.61 3.04
CA GLY A 32 -2.98 5.33 3.37
C GLY A 32 -3.99 5.77 2.31
N VAL A 33 -4.36 4.89 1.39
CA VAL A 33 -5.61 5.06 0.62
C VAL A 33 -6.79 4.42 1.33
N THR A 34 -8.01 4.88 1.04
CA THR A 34 -9.21 4.20 1.55
C THR A 34 -9.31 2.77 1.00
N LEU A 35 -9.92 1.85 1.77
CA LEU A 35 -10.18 0.48 1.31
C LEU A 35 -10.88 0.43 -0.06
N LYS A 36 -11.80 1.35 -0.33
CA LYS A 36 -12.49 1.46 -1.62
C LYS A 36 -11.50 1.71 -2.77
N VAL A 37 -10.58 2.66 -2.60
CA VAL A 37 -9.58 3.00 -3.61
C VAL A 37 -8.63 1.83 -3.80
N PHE A 38 -8.15 1.24 -2.71
CA PHE A 38 -7.30 0.05 -2.72
C PHE A 38 -7.92 -1.10 -3.53
N MET A 39 -9.18 -1.44 -3.27
CA MET A 39 -9.89 -2.51 -3.98
C MET A 39 -10.09 -2.20 -5.48
N LEU A 40 -10.37 -0.93 -5.83
CA LEU A 40 -10.52 -0.51 -7.22
C LEU A 40 -9.19 -0.61 -7.98
N GLU A 41 -8.08 -0.22 -7.36
CA GLU A 41 -6.76 -0.32 -7.96
C GLU A 41 -6.31 -1.77 -8.15
N VAL A 42 -6.49 -2.63 -7.14
CA VAL A 42 -6.26 -4.08 -7.28
C VAL A 42 -7.10 -4.65 -8.43
N MET A 43 -8.38 -4.29 -8.52
CA MET A 43 -9.25 -4.73 -9.63
C MET A 43 -8.77 -4.22 -11.00
N ASN A 44 -8.34 -2.97 -11.09
CA ASN A 44 -7.83 -2.38 -12.33
C ASN A 44 -6.55 -3.08 -12.80
N LEU A 45 -5.60 -3.33 -11.90
CA LEU A 45 -4.36 -4.05 -12.20
C LEU A 45 -4.62 -5.50 -12.64
N MET A 46 -5.66 -6.13 -12.09
CA MET A 46 -6.06 -7.50 -12.41
C MET A 46 -7.00 -7.62 -13.63
N SER A 47 -7.47 -6.52 -14.20
CA SER A 47 -8.52 -6.49 -15.25
C SER A 47 -8.19 -7.34 -16.50
N GLN A 48 -6.90 -7.54 -16.76
CA GLN A 48 -6.37 -8.33 -17.87
C GLN A 48 -6.41 -9.86 -17.64
N PHE A 49 -6.61 -10.32 -16.39
CA PHE A 49 -6.55 -11.75 -16.06
C PHE A 49 -7.86 -12.47 -16.41
N LYS A 50 -7.71 -13.61 -17.08
CA LYS A 50 -8.85 -14.35 -17.67
C LYS A 50 -9.18 -15.65 -16.95
N SER A 51 -8.55 -15.94 -15.81
CA SER A 51 -8.82 -17.16 -15.04
C SER A 51 -8.62 -16.95 -13.54
N ALA A 52 -9.35 -17.73 -12.75
CA ALA A 52 -9.21 -17.76 -11.30
C ALA A 52 -7.78 -18.17 -10.87
N LYS A 53 -7.15 -19.11 -11.59
CA LYS A 53 -5.77 -19.54 -11.32
C LYS A 53 -4.77 -18.39 -11.49
N MET A 54 -4.88 -17.62 -12.56
CA MET A 54 -4.04 -16.44 -12.75
C MET A 54 -4.30 -15.38 -11.68
N CYS A 55 -5.58 -15.13 -11.36
CA CYS A 55 -5.93 -14.17 -10.32
C CYS A 55 -5.37 -14.56 -8.96
N ALA A 56 -5.49 -15.84 -8.57
CA ALA A 56 -4.93 -16.35 -7.32
C ALA A 56 -3.39 -16.19 -7.25
N ASN A 57 -2.71 -16.49 -8.36
CA ASN A 57 -1.25 -16.37 -8.42
C ASN A 57 -0.77 -14.91 -8.39
N MET A 58 -1.50 -14.00 -9.03
CA MET A 58 -1.07 -12.60 -9.21
C MET A 58 -1.61 -11.66 -8.15
N LEU A 59 -2.67 -12.03 -7.42
CA LEU A 59 -3.28 -11.18 -6.39
C LEU A 59 -2.27 -10.66 -5.36
N PRO A 60 -1.35 -11.49 -4.80
CA PRO A 60 -0.33 -10.98 -3.88
C PRO A 60 0.58 -9.92 -4.51
N THR A 61 0.95 -10.09 -5.78
CA THR A 61 1.78 -9.12 -6.52
C THR A 61 1.02 -7.81 -6.74
N MET A 62 -0.25 -7.87 -7.12
CA MET A 62 -1.04 -6.65 -7.38
C MET A 62 -1.29 -5.87 -6.08
N ILE A 63 -1.53 -6.57 -4.97
CA ILE A 63 -1.59 -5.97 -3.63
C ILE A 63 -0.26 -5.28 -3.28
N GLY A 64 0.87 -5.95 -3.55
CA GLY A 64 2.20 -5.38 -3.34
C GLY A 64 2.44 -4.11 -4.16
N ASN A 65 2.00 -4.08 -5.42
CA ASN A 65 2.12 -2.89 -6.27
C ASN A 65 1.36 -1.70 -5.69
N VAL A 66 0.10 -1.90 -5.30
CA VAL A 66 -0.71 -0.83 -4.66
C VAL A 66 -0.05 -0.37 -3.36
N TYR A 67 0.49 -1.28 -2.56
CA TYR A 67 1.25 -0.92 -1.37
C TYR A 67 2.45 -0.04 -1.71
N PHE A 68 3.29 -0.44 -2.66
CA PHE A 68 4.49 0.30 -3.04
C PHE A 68 4.17 1.68 -3.60
N GLU A 69 3.12 1.81 -4.41
CA GLU A 69 2.70 3.10 -4.99
C GLU A 69 2.20 4.09 -3.92
N HIS A 70 1.58 3.56 -2.86
CA HIS A 70 1.10 4.37 -1.72
C HIS A 70 2.02 4.30 -0.52
N SER A 71 3.27 3.90 -0.70
CA SER A 71 4.27 3.92 0.36
C SER A 71 5.28 5.03 0.13
N ARG A 72 5.58 5.79 1.17
CA ARG A 72 6.65 6.79 1.16
C ARG A 72 7.70 6.43 2.20
N VAL A 73 8.96 6.49 1.76
CA VAL A 73 10.09 6.38 2.68
C VAL A 73 10.20 7.69 3.45
N PHE A 74 9.87 7.65 4.74
CA PHE A 74 10.22 8.71 5.66
C PHE A 74 11.66 8.45 6.15
N ALA A 75 12.60 9.31 5.75
CA ALA A 75 13.92 9.33 6.36
C ALA A 75 13.78 9.99 7.74
N GLU A 76 13.46 9.21 8.77
CA GLU A 76 13.60 9.64 10.16
C GLU A 76 15.08 9.59 10.54
N ASP A 77 15.84 10.68 10.30
CA ASP A 77 17.14 10.84 10.93
C ASP A 77 16.93 11.28 12.38
N LYS A 78 16.62 10.31 13.24
CA LYS A 78 16.35 10.55 14.66
C LYS A 78 17.47 11.30 15.37
N VAL A 79 18.71 11.20 14.88
CA VAL A 79 19.86 11.91 15.45
C VAL A 79 19.80 13.38 15.05
N THR A 80 19.60 13.66 13.76
CA THR A 80 19.49 15.04 13.26
C THR A 80 18.20 15.72 13.72
N ASP A 81 17.08 15.01 13.77
CA ASP A 81 15.79 15.54 14.26
C ASP A 81 15.85 15.88 15.75
N ALA A 82 16.46 15.02 16.58
CA ALA A 82 16.68 15.31 18.00
C ALA A 82 17.66 16.48 18.23
N LEU A 83 18.69 16.60 17.37
CA LEU A 83 19.58 17.76 17.38
C LEU A 83 18.83 19.04 16.99
N ARG A 84 17.94 18.97 15.99
CA ARG A 84 17.15 20.10 15.54
C ARG A 84 16.23 20.62 16.65
N GLU A 85 15.52 19.74 17.35
CA GLU A 85 14.66 20.12 18.49
C GLU A 85 15.45 20.77 19.63
N LYS A 86 16.66 20.25 19.91
CA LYS A 86 17.54 20.79 20.96
C LYS A 86 18.14 22.17 20.62
N HIS A 87 18.33 22.43 19.33
CA HIS A 87 19.04 23.62 18.83
C HIS A 87 18.15 24.59 18.05
N GLU A 88 16.83 24.36 18.01
CA GLU A 88 15.86 25.21 17.34
C GLU A 88 15.91 26.65 17.90
N GLY A 89 16.12 27.64 17.03
CA GLY A 89 16.28 29.04 17.45
C GLY A 89 17.68 29.44 17.95
N THR A 90 18.67 28.55 17.90
CA THR A 90 20.08 28.86 18.21
C THR A 90 20.94 29.03 16.95
N ALA A 91 22.05 29.75 17.04
CA ALA A 91 22.99 30.01 15.92
C ALA A 91 23.59 28.74 15.29
N TYR A 92 23.43 27.57 15.93
CA TYR A 92 23.88 26.27 15.42
C TYR A 92 23.16 25.86 14.12
N MET A 93 21.94 26.36 13.88
CA MET A 93 21.18 26.14 12.64
C MET A 93 21.78 26.86 11.41
N ALA A 94 22.77 27.74 11.58
CA ALA A 94 23.44 28.44 10.48
C ALA A 94 24.70 27.72 9.96
N LEU A 95 25.10 26.60 10.58
CA LEU A 95 26.33 25.86 10.27
C LEU A 95 26.08 24.44 9.73
N VAL A 96 24.82 24.02 9.62
CA VAL A 96 24.38 22.73 9.03
C VAL A 96 23.74 22.98 7.68
#